data_AF-W0DYD1-F1
#
_entry.id   AF-W0DYD1-F1
#
_cell.length_a   1.000
_cell.length_b   1.000
_cell.length_c   1.000
_cell.angle_alpha   90.00
_cell.angle_beta   90.00
_cell.angle_gamma   90.00
#
_symmetry.space_group_name_H-M   'P 1'
#
loop_
_entity.id
_entity.type
_entity.pdbx_description
1 polymer ?
#
loop_
_entity_poly.entity_id
_entity_poly.type
_entity_poly.pdbx_seq_one_letter_code
_entity_poly.pdbx_strand_id
1 'polypeptide(L)'
;MTHLVFEQNPQGRDFFISDIFGHKRKFERALARVGFNADAGDRLFCVGDLVDRGEDNLEILGKQLHWNSFHSIIGNHEVMLMEAFENNQQDQDFDIYSFGRSSTAHAANGGKWFSMLRPATREQAVWGRAVLQDFLAGRDVAPVNGIDAVVHGHTLVTQPI
;
A
#
# COMPACT_ATOMS: atom_id res chain seq x y z
N MET A 1 10.82 -10.81 11.35
CA MET A 1 10.70 -9.65 10.43
C MET A 1 12.02 -8.89 10.45
N THR A 2 12.53 -8.48 9.30
CA THR A 2 13.63 -7.50 9.25
C THR A 2 12.96 -6.14 9.18
N HIS A 3 12.93 -5.39 10.29
CA HIS A 3 12.48 -4.01 10.25
C HIS A 3 13.41 -3.21 9.34
N LEU A 4 12.83 -2.41 8.46
CA LEU A 4 13.59 -1.38 7.76
C LEU A 4 13.69 -0.19 8.68
N VAL A 5 14.86 -0.04 9.32
CA VAL A 5 15.20 1.13 10.11
C VAL A 5 15.93 2.10 9.20
N PHE A 6 15.44 3.33 9.17
CA PHE A 6 16.05 4.41 8.39
C PHE A 6 16.66 5.42 9.35
N GLU A 7 17.99 5.53 9.31
CA GLU A 7 18.68 6.65 9.95
C GLU A 7 18.29 7.98 9.27
N GLN A 8 18.67 9.09 9.92
CA GLN A 8 18.56 10.43 9.33
C GLN A 8 19.12 10.42 7.89
N ASN A 9 18.47 11.15 6.99
CA ASN A 9 18.94 11.30 5.61
C ASN A 9 19.94 12.45 5.50
N PRO A 10 21.27 12.23 5.44
CA PRO A 10 22.22 13.31 5.21
C PRO A 10 22.34 13.67 3.72
N GLN A 11 21.83 12.83 2.81
CA GLN A 11 22.00 12.99 1.36
C GLN A 11 20.86 13.80 0.72
N GLY A 12 19.67 13.80 1.32
CA GLY A 12 18.50 14.50 0.82
C GLY A 12 17.44 14.71 1.89
N ARG A 13 16.20 14.92 1.45
CA ARG A 13 15.05 15.20 2.32
C ARG A 13 14.13 14.00 2.39
N ASP A 14 13.45 13.85 3.52
CA ASP A 14 12.43 12.82 3.71
C ASP A 14 11.04 13.44 3.58
N PHE A 15 10.26 12.91 2.65
CA PHE A 15 8.89 13.32 2.39
C PHE A 15 7.92 12.25 2.85
N PHE A 16 6.81 12.68 3.45
CA PHE A 16 5.74 11.80 3.88
C PHE A 16 4.46 12.09 3.08
N ILE A 17 3.79 11.03 2.65
CA ILE A 17 2.54 11.11 1.88
C ILE A 17 1.58 10.00 2.31
N SER A 18 0.29 10.17 2.08
CA SER A 18 -0.72 9.14 2.32
C SER A 18 -1.79 9.22 1.23
N ASP A 19 -2.69 8.24 1.19
CA ASP A 19 -3.97 8.36 0.49
C ASP A 19 -3.80 8.73 -1.01
N ILE A 20 -2.82 8.10 -1.67
CA ILE A 20 -2.54 8.32 -3.09
C ILE A 20 -3.70 7.78 -3.93
N PHE A 21 -4.31 6.67 -3.51
CA PHE A 21 -5.49 6.07 -4.11
C PHE A 21 -5.44 5.98 -5.64
N GLY A 22 -4.32 5.52 -6.22
CA GLY A 22 -4.19 5.37 -7.68
C GLY A 22 -4.31 6.68 -8.48
N HIS A 23 -4.16 7.85 -7.87
CA HIS A 23 -4.27 9.14 -8.55
C HIS A 23 -2.89 9.67 -8.99
N LYS A 24 -2.30 9.05 -10.02
CA LYS A 24 -0.93 9.38 -10.46
C LYS A 24 -0.72 10.85 -10.76
N ARG A 25 -1.63 11.50 -11.49
CA ARG A 25 -1.47 12.93 -11.82
C ARG A 25 -1.42 13.82 -10.57
N LYS A 26 -2.21 13.49 -9.53
CA LYS A 26 -2.20 14.25 -8.26
C LYS A 26 -0.87 14.00 -7.53
N PHE A 27 -0.44 12.74 -7.47
CA PHE A 27 0.83 12.32 -6.89
C PHE A 27 2.03 13.04 -7.53
N GLU A 28 2.16 12.98 -8.85
CA GLU A 28 3.27 13.60 -9.59
C GLU A 28 3.27 15.13 -9.44
N ARG A 29 2.09 15.77 -9.44
CA ARG A 29 1.98 17.20 -9.21
C ARG A 29 2.38 17.59 -7.79
N ALA A 30 2.06 16.78 -6.78
CA ALA A 30 2.47 17.02 -5.40
C ALA A 30 3.99 16.94 -5.25
N LEU A 31 4.62 15.92 -5.82
CA LEU A 31 6.09 15.76 -5.84
C LEU A 31 6.77 16.92 -6.57
N ALA A 32 6.26 17.32 -7.74
CA ALA A 32 6.79 18.47 -8.47
C ALA A 32 6.67 19.77 -7.68
N ARG A 33 5.57 19.97 -6.95
CA ARG A 33 5.32 21.21 -6.19
C ARG A 33 6.31 21.42 -5.04
N VAL A 34 6.81 20.33 -4.45
CA VAL A 34 7.83 20.35 -3.38
C VAL A 34 9.25 20.16 -3.92
N GLY A 35 9.40 20.03 -5.24
CA GLY A 35 10.66 19.80 -5.91
C GLY A 35 11.33 18.51 -5.46
N PHE A 36 10.56 17.44 -5.25
CA PHE A 36 11.09 16.14 -4.87
C PHE A 36 12.06 15.63 -5.95
N ASN A 37 13.23 15.13 -5.55
CA ASN A 37 14.26 14.62 -6.44
C ASN A 37 14.99 13.41 -5.81
N ALA A 38 14.63 12.21 -6.25
CA ALA A 38 15.26 10.99 -5.74
C ALA A 38 16.72 10.81 -6.20
N ASP A 39 17.08 11.32 -7.38
CA ASP A 39 18.46 11.28 -7.86
C ASP A 39 19.37 12.16 -7.01
N ALA A 40 18.81 13.17 -6.35
CA ALA A 40 19.47 14.00 -5.35
C ALA A 40 19.40 13.42 -3.93
N GLY A 41 18.94 12.18 -3.75
CA GLY A 41 18.89 11.50 -2.45
C GLY A 41 17.63 11.73 -1.62
N ASP A 42 16.59 12.38 -2.16
CA ASP A 42 15.31 12.47 -1.45
C ASP A 42 14.65 11.09 -1.30
N ARG A 43 14.02 10.85 -0.15
CA ARG A 43 13.25 9.63 0.15
C ARG A 43 11.77 9.99 0.32
N LEU A 44 10.91 9.09 -0.13
CA LEU A 44 9.46 9.19 -0.01
C LEU A 44 8.93 8.04 0.84
N PHE A 45 8.23 8.39 1.91
CA PHE A 45 7.57 7.46 2.83
C PHE A 45 6.06 7.61 2.67
N CYS A 46 5.40 6.57 2.19
CA CYS A 46 3.94 6.52 2.18
C CYS A 46 3.41 5.78 3.40
N VAL A 47 2.47 6.41 4.11
CA VAL A 47 1.85 5.82 5.30
C VAL A 47 0.64 4.93 4.97
N GLY A 48 0.47 4.54 3.70
CA GLY A 48 -0.56 3.61 3.21
C GLY A 48 -1.51 4.22 2.19
N ASP A 49 -2.43 3.39 1.69
CA ASP A 49 -3.50 3.74 0.76
C ASP A 49 -3.00 4.20 -0.62
N LEU A 50 -2.20 3.33 -1.24
CA LEU A 50 -1.64 3.53 -2.58
C LEU A 50 -2.66 3.29 -3.68
N VAL A 51 -3.60 2.36 -3.48
CA VAL A 51 -4.48 1.81 -4.52
C VAL A 51 -5.95 2.16 -4.33
N ASP A 52 -6.77 1.74 -5.27
CA ASP A 52 -8.22 1.86 -5.40
C ASP A 52 -8.76 3.09 -6.11
N ARG A 53 -9.17 4.13 -5.42
CA ARG A 53 -10.19 5.12 -5.90
C ARG A 53 -9.86 5.85 -7.21
N GLY A 54 -8.63 5.77 -7.69
CA GLY A 54 -8.14 6.31 -8.96
C GLY A 54 -7.98 5.25 -10.06
N GLU A 55 -7.51 5.69 -11.22
CA GLU A 55 -7.39 4.84 -12.40
C GLU A 55 -5.99 4.24 -12.59
N ASP A 56 -4.97 4.82 -11.96
CA ASP A 56 -3.55 4.52 -12.19
C ASP A 56 -2.95 3.57 -11.14
N ASN A 57 -3.75 2.68 -10.55
CA ASN A 57 -3.35 1.82 -9.42
C ASN A 57 -2.07 1.03 -9.69
N LEU A 58 -1.99 0.38 -10.86
CA LEU A 58 -0.82 -0.40 -11.26
C LEU A 58 0.42 0.47 -11.48
N GLU A 59 0.25 1.70 -11.97
CA GLU A 59 1.38 2.60 -12.19
C GLU A 59 1.95 3.11 -10.86
N ILE A 60 1.10 3.40 -9.88
CA ILE A 60 1.53 3.76 -8.52
C ILE A 60 2.25 2.59 -7.84
N LEU A 61 1.68 1.37 -7.91
CA LEU A 61 2.33 0.18 -7.38
C LEU A 61 3.67 -0.09 -8.08
N GLY A 62 3.73 0.03 -9.40
CA GLY A 62 4.96 -0.11 -10.17
C GLY A 62 6.02 0.91 -9.77
N LYS A 63 5.64 2.18 -9.56
CA LYS A 63 6.55 3.20 -9.02
C LYS A 63 7.08 2.79 -7.64
N GLN A 64 6.21 2.34 -6.73
CA GLN A 64 6.65 1.92 -5.39
C GLN A 64 7.59 0.70 -5.43
N LEU A 65 7.34 -0.26 -6.31
CA LEU A 65 8.17 -1.47 -6.43
C LEU A 65 9.55 -1.21 -7.07
N HIS A 66 9.64 -0.26 -8.00
CA HIS A 66 10.86 0.00 -8.76
C HIS A 66 11.66 1.21 -8.28
N TRP A 67 11.07 2.05 -7.44
CA TRP A 67 11.74 3.21 -6.89
C TRP A 67 12.34 2.90 -5.53
N ASN A 68 13.66 2.70 -5.48
CA ASN A 68 14.36 2.39 -4.23
C ASN A 68 14.18 3.44 -3.13
N SER A 69 13.87 4.69 -3.49
CA SER A 69 13.60 5.78 -2.57
C SER A 69 12.12 5.88 -2.15
N PHE A 70 11.25 4.96 -2.60
CA PHE A 70 9.83 4.95 -2.28
C PHE A 70 9.51 3.79 -1.33
N HIS A 71 9.38 4.11 -0.06
CA HIS A 71 9.00 3.20 1.01
C HIS A 71 7.52 3.36 1.34
N SER A 72 6.82 2.27 1.63
CA SER A 72 5.43 2.31 2.06
C SER A 72 5.16 1.31 3.17
N ILE A 73 4.30 1.68 4.10
CA ILE A 73 3.61 0.72 4.97
C ILE A 73 2.26 0.34 4.34
N ILE A 74 1.56 -0.59 4.98
CA ILE A 74 0.28 -1.13 4.52
C ILE A 74 -0.86 -0.28 5.10
N GLY A 75 -1.68 0.31 4.22
CA GLY A 75 -2.94 0.95 4.59
C GLY A 75 -4.13 -0.02 4.53
N ASN A 76 -5.32 0.43 4.93
CA ASN A 76 -6.51 -0.43 4.93
C ASN A 76 -6.92 -0.83 3.50
N HIS A 77 -6.62 -0.01 2.49
CA HIS A 77 -6.87 -0.39 1.10
C HIS A 77 -5.95 -1.51 0.61
N GLU A 78 -4.68 -1.54 1.03
CA GLU A 78 -3.81 -2.68 0.75
C GLU A 78 -4.27 -3.96 1.47
N VAL A 79 -4.83 -3.85 2.68
CA VAL A 79 -5.44 -4.99 3.39
C VAL A 79 -6.61 -5.56 2.59
N MET A 80 -7.55 -4.70 2.19
CA MET A 80 -8.71 -5.11 1.38
C MET A 80 -8.29 -5.74 0.04
N LEU A 81 -7.23 -5.22 -0.59
CA LEU A 81 -6.67 -5.79 -1.82
C LEU A 81 -6.13 -7.21 -1.61
N MET A 82 -5.39 -7.45 -0.53
CA MET A 82 -4.83 -8.75 -0.20
C MET A 82 -5.91 -9.78 0.14
N GLU A 83 -6.87 -9.41 0.97
CA GLU A 83 -8.00 -10.30 1.28
C GLU A 83 -8.80 -10.63 0.00
N ALA A 84 -9.00 -9.65 -0.89
CA ALA A 84 -9.64 -9.91 -2.17
C ALA A 84 -8.82 -10.87 -3.05
N PHE A 85 -7.48 -10.84 -2.95
CA PHE A 85 -6.61 -11.79 -3.66
C PHE A 85 -6.73 -13.20 -3.10
N GLU A 86 -6.66 -13.36 -1.77
CA GLU A 86 -6.74 -14.67 -1.11
C GLU A 86 -8.07 -15.38 -1.37
N ASN A 87 -9.19 -14.66 -1.28
CA ASN A 87 -10.52 -15.23 -1.54
C ASN A 87 -10.66 -15.68 -3.00
N ASN A 88 -10.09 -14.95 -3.96
CA ASN A 88 -10.10 -15.34 -5.37
C ASN A 88 -9.22 -16.57 -5.69
N GLN A 89 -8.35 -17.01 -4.78
CA GLN A 89 -7.52 -18.22 -4.95
C GLN A 89 -8.22 -19.47 -4.40
N GLN A 90 -9.22 -19.32 -3.53
CA GLN A 90 -9.96 -20.43 -2.93
C GLN A 90 -11.20 -20.86 -3.74
N ASP A 91 -11.72 -19.99 -4.60
CA ASP A 91 -12.85 -20.29 -5.49
C ASP A 91 -12.36 -20.93 -6.81
N GLN A 92 -12.19 -22.26 -6.83
CA GLN A 92 -12.09 -23.03 -8.07
C GLN A 92 -13.45 -23.29 -8.75
N ASP A 93 -14.55 -23.01 -8.05
CA ASP A 93 -15.90 -23.02 -8.61
C ASP A 93 -16.41 -21.57 -8.69
N PHE A 94 -16.52 -21.06 -9.92
CA PHE A 94 -16.93 -19.68 -10.21
C PHE A 94 -18.42 -19.47 -9.86
N ASP A 95 -18.74 -19.28 -8.58
CA ASP A 95 -20.07 -18.89 -8.13
C ASP A 95 -20.12 -17.37 -7.87
N ILE A 96 -20.99 -16.68 -8.60
CA ILE A 96 -21.24 -15.24 -8.48
C ILE A 96 -21.75 -14.84 -7.07
N TYR A 97 -22.19 -15.82 -6.28
CA TYR A 97 -22.66 -15.63 -4.90
C TYR A 97 -21.57 -15.81 -3.82
N SER A 98 -20.38 -16.32 -4.15
CA SER A 98 -19.21 -16.40 -3.24
C SER A 98 -18.47 -15.06 -3.07
N PHE A 99 -19.01 -13.96 -3.61
CA PHE A 99 -18.58 -12.56 -3.39
C PHE A 99 -18.80 -12.07 -1.94
N GLY A 100 -18.78 -12.99 -0.97
CA GLY A 100 -19.13 -12.81 0.43
C GLY A 100 -18.01 -12.18 1.24
N ARG A 101 -18.18 -10.87 1.48
CA ARG A 101 -17.63 -10.05 2.58
C ARG A 101 -16.32 -9.29 2.37
N SER A 102 -15.32 -9.79 1.62
CA SER A 102 -14.08 -9.01 1.39
C SER A 102 -13.93 -8.47 -0.03
N SER A 103 -14.20 -9.28 -1.07
CA SER A 103 -14.17 -8.82 -2.46
C SER A 103 -15.24 -7.75 -2.77
N THR A 104 -16.41 -7.85 -2.14
CA THR A 104 -17.47 -6.81 -2.17
C THR A 104 -17.01 -5.52 -1.49
N ALA A 105 -16.34 -5.62 -0.34
CA ALA A 105 -15.87 -4.47 0.43
C ALA A 105 -14.75 -3.73 -0.31
N HIS A 106 -13.75 -4.45 -0.85
CA HIS A 106 -12.72 -3.88 -1.70
C HIS A 106 -13.33 -3.19 -2.93
N ALA A 107 -14.24 -3.87 -3.65
CA ALA A 107 -14.93 -3.30 -4.80
C ALA A 107 -15.78 -2.05 -4.47
N ALA A 108 -16.44 -2.02 -3.31
CA ALA A 108 -17.21 -0.87 -2.82
C ALA A 108 -16.30 0.33 -2.49
N ASN A 109 -15.04 0.08 -2.16
CA ASN A 109 -14.03 1.10 -1.84
C ASN A 109 -13.15 1.50 -3.03
N GLY A 110 -13.51 1.11 -4.25
CA GLY A 110 -12.79 1.47 -5.49
C GLY A 110 -11.95 0.33 -6.07
N GLY A 111 -11.85 -0.81 -5.39
CA GLY A 111 -11.04 -1.97 -5.77
C GLY A 111 -11.51 -2.79 -6.97
N LYS A 112 -12.50 -2.31 -7.74
CA LYS A 112 -13.03 -3.01 -8.92
C LYS A 112 -11.98 -3.25 -10.01
N TRP A 113 -10.94 -2.42 -10.07
CA TRP A 113 -9.83 -2.57 -11.01
C TRP A 113 -9.13 -3.93 -10.90
N PHE A 114 -9.03 -4.46 -9.67
CA PHE A 114 -8.24 -5.64 -9.38
C PHE A 114 -8.81 -6.93 -9.99
N SER A 115 -10.14 -7.08 -9.97
CA SER A 115 -10.81 -8.24 -10.56
C SER A 115 -10.70 -8.28 -12.09
N MET A 116 -10.39 -7.14 -12.74
CA MET A 116 -10.19 -7.08 -14.20
C MET A 116 -8.78 -7.51 -14.65
N LEU A 117 -7.85 -7.72 -13.70
CA LEU A 117 -6.47 -8.09 -14.01
C LEU A 117 -6.31 -9.58 -14.28
N ARG A 118 -5.31 -9.93 -15.10
CA ARG A 118 -4.85 -11.31 -15.30
C ARG A 118 -4.22 -11.85 -14.00
N PRO A 119 -4.30 -13.17 -13.73
CA PRO A 119 -3.79 -13.77 -12.48
C PRO A 119 -2.35 -13.39 -12.12
N ALA A 120 -1.41 -13.50 -13.07
CA ALA A 120 -0.01 -13.14 -12.84
C ALA A 120 0.19 -11.66 -12.44
N THR A 121 -0.65 -10.76 -12.95
CA THR A 121 -0.60 -9.34 -12.59
C THR A 121 -1.21 -9.09 -11.21
N ARG A 122 -2.20 -9.90 -10.79
CA ARG A 122 -2.74 -9.83 -9.42
C ARG A 122 -1.70 -10.25 -8.38
N GLU A 123 -0.97 -11.33 -8.65
CA GLU A 123 0.15 -11.79 -7.82
C GLU A 123 1.21 -10.69 -7.67
N GLN A 124 1.59 -10.04 -8.76
CA GLN A 124 2.54 -8.92 -8.73
C GLN A 124 2.02 -7.72 -7.93
N ALA A 125 0.71 -7.43 -8.00
CA ALA A 125 0.12 -6.32 -7.26
C ALA A 125 0.13 -6.53 -5.73
N VAL A 126 0.05 -7.79 -5.28
CA VAL A 126 0.15 -8.15 -3.85
C VAL A 126 1.57 -8.54 -3.42
N TRP A 127 2.50 -8.72 -4.37
CA TRP A 127 3.88 -9.11 -4.12
C TRP A 127 4.56 -8.17 -3.12
N GLY A 128 5.31 -8.74 -2.17
CA GLY A 128 5.97 -8.00 -1.08
C GLY A 128 5.12 -7.80 0.18
N ARG A 129 3.86 -8.26 0.21
CA ARG A 129 2.96 -8.10 1.37
C ARG A 129 2.68 -9.39 2.17
N ALA A 130 3.40 -10.47 1.87
CA ALA A 130 3.33 -11.77 2.55
C ALA A 130 3.51 -11.67 4.08
N VAL A 131 4.21 -10.65 4.56
CA VAL A 131 4.45 -10.41 6.00
C VAL A 131 3.17 -10.09 6.77
N LEU A 132 2.20 -9.39 6.15
CA LEU A 132 0.89 -9.18 6.78
C LEU A 132 0.10 -10.49 6.81
N GLN A 133 0.16 -11.29 5.74
CA GLN A 133 -0.50 -12.60 5.70
C GLN A 133 0.06 -13.53 6.78
N ASP A 134 1.36 -13.47 7.06
CA ASP A 134 2.00 -14.17 8.17
C ASP A 134 1.50 -13.69 9.54
N PHE A 135 1.41 -12.37 9.73
CA PHE A 135 0.89 -11.75 10.96
C PHE A 135 -0.57 -12.12 11.23
N LEU A 136 -1.45 -11.95 10.22
CA LEU A 136 -2.88 -12.26 10.34
C LEU A 136 -3.13 -13.78 10.52
N ALA A 137 -2.26 -14.63 9.99
CA ALA A 137 -2.30 -16.07 10.20
C ALA A 137 -1.76 -16.52 11.58
N GLY A 138 -1.47 -15.58 12.48
CA GLY A 138 -1.00 -15.87 13.83
C GLY A 138 0.40 -16.50 13.90
N ARG A 139 1.20 -16.38 12.81
CA ARG A 139 2.61 -16.79 12.83
C ARG A 139 3.39 -15.78 13.68
N ASP A 140 4.41 -16.25 14.40
CA ASP A 140 5.25 -15.37 15.22
C ASP A 140 5.96 -14.35 14.33
N VAL A 141 5.46 -13.11 14.38
CA VAL A 141 6.11 -11.96 13.78
C VAL A 141 6.81 -11.23 14.90
N ALA A 142 8.15 -11.29 14.91
CA ALA A 142 8.96 -10.67 15.96
C ALA A 142 8.54 -9.21 16.20
N PRO A 143 8.25 -8.81 17.46
CA PRO A 143 7.84 -7.45 17.79
C PRO A 143 8.98 -6.45 17.56
N VAL A 144 8.60 -5.19 17.30
CA VAL A 144 9.53 -4.07 17.20
C VAL A 144 10.05 -3.77 18.61
N ASN A 145 11.38 -3.74 18.80
CA ASN A 145 11.95 -3.23 20.05
C ASN A 145 11.63 -1.74 20.20
N GLY A 146 10.82 -1.39 21.21
CA GLY A 146 10.48 -0.01 21.56
C GLY A 146 9.22 0.57 20.92
N ILE A 147 8.41 -0.23 20.20
CA ILE A 147 7.09 0.20 19.70
C ILE A 147 6.07 -0.91 19.96
N ASP A 148 5.14 -0.66 20.90
CA ASP A 148 4.13 -1.63 21.33
C ASP A 148 2.94 -1.75 20.35
N ALA A 149 2.65 -0.73 19.55
CA ALA A 149 1.65 -0.73 18.47
C ALA A 149 1.81 0.48 17.52
N VAL A 150 1.34 0.35 16.27
CA VAL A 150 1.14 1.47 15.33
C VAL A 150 -0.33 1.48 14.92
N VAL A 151 -1.04 2.59 15.18
CA VAL A 151 -2.45 2.79 14.81
C VAL A 151 -2.53 4.02 13.91
N HIS A 152 -3.17 3.90 12.74
CA HIS A 152 -3.41 5.04 11.84
C HIS A 152 -4.92 5.31 11.68
N GLY A 153 -5.26 6.59 11.64
CA GLY A 153 -6.58 7.13 11.29
C GLY A 153 -6.40 8.47 10.55
N HIS A 154 -7.39 8.85 9.74
CA HIS A 154 -7.28 9.95 8.78
C HIS A 154 -7.08 11.34 9.40
N THR A 155 -6.38 12.20 8.65
CA THR A 155 -6.07 13.63 8.84
C THR A 155 -4.79 13.92 9.64
N LEU A 156 -3.72 14.27 8.93
CA LEU A 156 -2.54 14.90 9.52
C LEU A 156 -2.89 16.36 9.84
N VAL A 157 -2.99 16.69 11.13
CA VAL A 157 -3.15 18.07 11.60
C VAL A 157 -1.79 18.64 11.99
N THR A 158 -1.54 19.92 11.66
CA THR A 158 -0.26 20.59 11.98
C THR A 158 -0.11 20.89 13.47
N GLN A 159 -1.20 20.82 14.23
CA GLN A 159 -1.23 20.85 15.70
C GLN A 159 -2.36 19.93 16.18
N PRO A 160 -2.22 19.26 17.35
CA PRO A 160 -3.31 18.53 17.97
C PRO A 160 -4.54 19.43 18.16
N ILE A 161 -5.74 18.88 17.93
CA ILE A 161 -7.01 19.55 18.23
C ILE A 161 -7.20 19.62 19.75
#